data_AF-R7Q006-F1
#
_entry.id   AF-R7Q006-F1
#
_cell.length_a   1.000
_cell.length_b   1.000
_cell.length_c   1.000
_cell.angle_alpha   90.00
_cell.angle_beta   90.00
_cell.angle_gamma   90.00
#
_symmetry.space_group_name_H-M   'P 1'
#
loop_
_entity.id
_entity.type
_entity.pdbx_description
1 polymer ?
#
loop_
_entity_poly.entity_id
_entity_poly.type
_entity_poly.pdbx_seq_one_letter_code
_entity_poly.pdbx_strand_id
1 'polypeptide(L)'
;MTTMIAAVAVVAVVLVAGAFVILNNDDDGTKNAAIASQLQIRGNANDDYTIDGKDLDIVNDVIAGTKTLAEYPLADVNNDGVVNDADVSLLKDLIDRKDGTTVYVVCLDRNGDSTTVQVTYPLRNVVPYGTNMQLPTLYANGGQYVVGYFVSSYDTAEASISSTAMNLKGSQRSISDTAWSNFTALDASISGGLGAILVDYSGIAQITEKRMGDLNDAGIPMICYASADATAEITTVLTLGFLFGGECETMGVKYAQTAWNLIKEINDKLKDVKDEDKTSYICCTMYIYICGASSTSTAACWPLRSPPPPHPPAV
;
A
#
# COMPACT_ATOMS: atom_id res chain seq x y z
N MET A 1 51.64 21.15 23.17
CA MET A 1 51.34 20.02 22.27
C MET A 1 50.17 19.26 22.86
N THR A 2 48.99 19.42 22.28
CA THR A 2 47.80 18.63 22.61
C THR A 2 47.09 18.45 21.28
N THR A 3 47.31 17.28 20.69
CA THR A 3 46.87 16.91 19.35
C THR A 3 45.36 16.67 19.42
N MET A 4 44.58 17.57 18.81
CA MET A 4 43.17 17.36 18.51
C MET A 4 43.09 16.24 17.47
N ILE A 5 42.73 15.03 17.89
CA ILE A 5 42.34 13.96 16.96
C ILE A 5 40.89 14.25 16.59
N ALA A 6 40.70 14.97 15.48
CA ALA A 6 39.42 15.01 14.80
C ALA A 6 39.13 13.60 14.28
N ALA A 7 38.20 12.90 14.92
CA ALA A 7 37.65 11.66 14.42
C ALA A 7 36.82 11.98 13.17
N VAL A 8 37.46 11.95 12.00
CA VAL A 8 36.76 11.94 10.72
C VAL A 8 36.09 10.57 10.61
N ALA A 9 34.79 10.52 10.91
CA ALA A 9 33.97 9.37 10.62
C ALA A 9 33.92 9.21 9.10
N VAL A 10 34.70 8.25 8.59
CA VAL A 10 34.63 7.81 7.20
C VAL A 10 33.29 7.07 7.05
N VAL A 11 32.27 7.78 6.55
CA VAL A 11 31.04 7.15 6.07
C VAL A 11 31.42 6.32 4.86
N ALA A 12 31.63 5.03 5.09
CA ALA A 12 31.64 4.04 4.03
C ALA A 12 30.22 4.01 3.45
N VAL A 13 30.02 4.72 2.34
CA VAL A 13 28.83 4.57 1.50
C VAL A 13 28.90 3.17 0.93
N VAL A 14 28.26 2.21 1.62
CA VAL A 14 27.95 0.93 1.02
C VAL A 14 26.88 1.24 -0.02
N LEU A 15 27.30 1.33 -1.29
CA LEU A 15 26.39 1.22 -2.41
C LEU A 15 25.85 -0.21 -2.39
N VAL A 16 24.87 -0.46 -1.52
CA VAL A 16 24.00 -1.63 -1.69
C VAL A 16 23.32 -1.35 -3.01
N ALA A 17 23.71 -2.13 -4.01
CA ALA A 17 22.98 -2.21 -5.26
C ALA A 17 21.59 -2.78 -4.92
N GLY A 18 20.71 -1.92 -4.42
CA GLY A 18 19.28 -2.17 -4.38
C GLY A 18 18.89 -2.56 -5.79
N ALA A 19 18.18 -3.69 -5.91
CA ALA A 19 17.78 -4.25 -7.18
C ALA A 19 17.12 -3.15 -8.03
N PHE A 20 17.91 -2.57 -8.94
CA PHE A 20 17.42 -1.61 -9.90
C PHE A 20 16.47 -2.42 -10.77
N VAL A 21 15.17 -2.25 -10.58
CA VAL A 21 14.17 -2.78 -11.50
C VAL A 21 14.38 -2.02 -12.80
N ILE A 22 15.22 -2.56 -13.68
CA ILE A 22 15.23 -2.21 -15.09
C ILE A 22 13.91 -2.77 -15.64
N LEU A 23 12.84 -1.99 -15.50
CA LEU A 23 11.73 -2.10 -16.43
C LEU A 23 12.32 -1.76 -17.80
N ASN A 24 12.35 -2.73 -18.70
CA ASN A 24 12.89 -2.60 -20.05
C ASN A 24 12.63 -1.21 -20.63
N ASN A 25 13.71 -0.46 -20.83
CA ASN A 25 13.73 0.64 -21.79
C ASN A 25 13.65 -0.01 -23.18
N ASP A 26 12.45 -0.38 -23.62
CA ASP A 26 12.21 -0.55 -25.04
C ASP A 26 12.30 0.85 -25.67
N ASP A 27 13.12 0.94 -26.71
CA ASP A 27 13.70 2.11 -27.37
C ASP A 27 12.69 3.07 -28.07
N ASP A 28 11.42 3.07 -27.66
CA ASP A 28 10.34 3.85 -28.27
C ASP A 28 10.03 5.14 -27.50
N GLY A 29 11.05 5.98 -27.26
CA GLY A 29 10.94 7.45 -27.01
C GLY A 29 10.00 7.98 -25.92
N THR A 30 9.26 7.13 -25.22
CA THR A 30 8.19 7.48 -24.31
C THR A 30 8.72 7.26 -22.90
N LYS A 31 9.16 8.34 -22.27
CA LYS A 31 9.64 8.30 -20.89
C LYS A 31 8.51 7.82 -19.98
N ASN A 32 8.81 6.83 -19.14
CA ASN A 32 7.92 6.37 -18.07
C ASN A 32 7.43 7.58 -17.24
N ALA A 33 6.17 7.51 -16.80
CA ALA A 33 5.61 8.46 -15.86
C ALA A 33 6.37 8.39 -14.53
N ALA A 34 6.47 9.53 -13.82
CA ALA A 34 6.86 9.48 -12.43
C ALA A 34 5.80 8.71 -11.64
N ILE A 35 6.23 7.79 -10.77
CA ILE A 35 5.34 7.14 -9.82
C ILE A 35 4.97 8.19 -8.77
N ALA A 36 3.73 8.68 -8.81
CA ALA A 36 3.19 9.64 -7.85
C ALA A 36 2.54 8.94 -6.64
N SER A 37 3.19 7.88 -6.16
CA SER A 37 2.78 7.11 -4.99
C SER A 37 3.89 7.15 -3.96
N GLN A 38 3.52 7.50 -2.73
CA GLN A 38 4.43 7.64 -1.61
C GLN A 38 4.40 6.35 -0.80
N LEU A 39 5.53 5.64 -0.71
CA LEU A 39 5.62 4.41 0.07
C LEU A 39 5.30 4.72 1.55
N GLN A 40 4.25 4.10 2.10
CA GLN A 40 3.66 4.47 3.40
C GLN A 40 4.38 3.81 4.58
N ILE A 41 5.70 4.04 4.69
CA ILE A 41 6.57 3.44 5.69
C ILE A 41 7.43 4.55 6.32
N ARG A 42 7.50 4.63 7.65
CA ARG A 42 8.47 5.52 8.30
C ARG A 42 9.88 5.05 7.97
N GLY A 43 10.74 5.98 7.58
CA GLY A 43 12.01 5.70 6.91
C GLY A 43 12.00 5.94 5.40
N ASN A 44 10.85 6.13 4.75
CA ASN A 44 10.77 6.76 3.44
C ASN A 44 10.85 8.29 3.60
N ALA A 45 12.01 8.77 4.06
CA ALA A 45 12.18 10.15 4.46
C ALA A 45 12.15 11.14 3.27
N ASN A 46 12.45 10.68 2.05
CA ASN A 46 12.40 11.53 0.85
C ASN A 46 11.01 11.57 0.18
N ASP A 47 10.05 10.81 0.71
CA ASP A 47 8.67 10.75 0.26
C ASP A 47 8.51 10.23 -1.18
N ASP A 48 9.37 9.29 -1.60
CA ASP A 48 9.31 8.61 -2.89
C ASP A 48 8.65 7.21 -2.78
N TYR A 49 8.86 6.34 -3.78
CA TYR A 49 8.25 5.00 -3.85
C TYR A 49 9.17 3.88 -3.35
N THR A 50 10.34 4.21 -2.79
CA THR A 50 11.39 3.27 -2.36
C THR A 50 11.93 3.62 -0.97
N ILE A 51 12.62 2.67 -0.34
CA ILE A 51 13.48 2.92 0.82
C ILE A 51 14.91 2.62 0.40
N ASP A 52 15.74 3.66 0.33
CA ASP A 52 17.12 3.61 -0.15
C ASP A 52 18.07 4.60 0.58
N GLY A 53 19.29 4.77 0.05
CA GLY A 53 20.29 5.63 0.66
C GLY A 53 19.91 7.12 0.72
N LYS A 54 19.01 7.60 -0.15
CA LYS A 54 18.56 9.00 -0.13
C LYS A 54 17.75 9.29 1.13
N ASP A 55 17.00 8.30 1.62
CA ASP A 55 16.27 8.43 2.87
C ASP A 55 17.25 8.52 4.05
N LEU A 56 18.30 7.70 4.01
CA LEU A 56 19.34 7.72 5.03
C LEU A 56 20.08 9.06 5.06
N ASP A 57 20.32 9.68 3.91
CA ASP A 57 20.89 11.03 3.84
C ASP A 57 19.98 12.06 4.53
N ILE A 58 18.65 11.98 4.36
CA ILE A 58 17.70 12.87 5.04
C ILE A 58 17.68 12.63 6.54
N VAL A 59 17.67 11.38 7.00
CA VAL A 59 17.74 11.06 8.44
C VAL A 59 19.01 11.67 9.06
N ASN A 60 20.16 11.50 8.41
CA ASN A 60 21.43 12.08 8.88
C ASN A 60 21.41 13.62 8.89
N ASP A 61 20.80 14.25 7.89
CA ASP A 61 20.62 15.71 7.84
C ASP A 61 19.75 16.22 8.99
N VAL A 62 18.69 15.49 9.37
CA VAL A 62 17.85 15.83 10.53
C VAL A 62 18.65 15.70 11.84
N ILE A 63 19.45 14.65 11.99
CA ILE A 63 20.37 14.47 13.13
C ILE A 63 21.40 15.60 13.20
N ALA A 64 21.93 16.04 12.06
CA ALA A 64 22.88 17.14 11.96
C ALA A 64 22.24 18.52 12.15
N GLY A 65 20.91 18.62 12.16
CA GLY A 65 20.16 19.87 12.26
C GLY A 65 20.18 20.73 10.99
N THR A 66 20.55 20.16 9.84
CA THR A 66 20.46 20.83 8.52
C THR A 66 19.07 20.72 7.91
N LYS A 67 18.26 19.77 8.38
CA LYS A 67 16.83 19.61 8.12
C LYS A 67 16.08 19.43 9.44
N THR A 68 14.75 19.58 9.43
CA THR A 68 13.93 19.42 10.63
C THR A 68 12.96 18.24 10.53
N LEU A 69 12.62 17.64 11.68
CA LEU A 69 11.58 16.59 11.76
C LEU A 69 10.21 17.09 11.30
N ALA A 70 9.92 18.39 11.44
CA ALA A 70 8.67 18.96 10.95
C ALA A 70 8.58 18.97 9.41
N GLU A 71 9.72 19.16 8.73
CA GLU A 71 9.81 19.07 7.27
C GLU A 71 9.87 17.62 6.78
N TYR A 72 10.46 16.72 7.58
CA TYR A 72 10.70 15.33 7.24
C TYR A 72 10.15 14.39 8.34
N PRO A 73 8.83 14.30 8.52
CA PRO A 73 8.21 13.55 9.61
C PRO A 73 8.50 12.04 9.56
N LEU A 74 8.80 11.51 8.37
CA LEU A 74 9.16 10.11 8.16
C LEU A 74 10.63 9.80 8.49
N ALA A 75 11.44 10.80 8.85
CA ALA A 75 12.82 10.60 9.31
C ALA A 75 12.91 10.01 10.72
N ASP A 76 11.83 10.13 11.52
CA ASP A 76 11.64 9.37 12.76
C ASP A 76 11.12 7.97 12.39
N VAL A 77 12.07 7.07 12.14
CA VAL A 77 11.86 5.73 11.57
C VAL A 77 11.24 4.81 12.61
N ASN A 78 11.70 4.92 13.86
CA ASN A 78 11.22 4.08 14.96
C ASN A 78 9.97 4.66 15.66
N ASN A 79 9.50 5.85 15.25
CA ASN A 79 8.33 6.54 15.77
C ASN A 79 8.40 6.84 17.29
N ASP A 80 9.58 7.14 17.81
CA ASP A 80 9.79 7.47 19.24
C ASP A 80 9.75 8.98 19.53
N GLY A 81 9.64 9.81 18.48
CA GLY A 81 9.60 11.26 18.55
C GLY A 81 10.98 11.94 18.51
N VAL A 82 12.07 11.19 18.38
CA VAL A 82 13.45 11.70 18.39
C VAL A 82 14.30 11.04 17.31
N VAL A 83 14.67 11.79 16.27
CA VAL A 83 15.57 11.28 15.23
C VAL A 83 17.01 11.15 15.74
N ASN A 84 17.54 9.93 15.78
CA ASN A 84 18.86 9.61 16.30
C ASN A 84 19.50 8.36 15.64
N ASP A 85 20.62 7.86 16.18
CA ASP A 85 21.33 6.69 15.63
C ASP A 85 20.47 5.40 15.59
N ALA A 86 19.44 5.29 16.43
CA ALA A 86 18.48 4.19 16.39
C ALA A 86 17.68 4.18 15.09
N ASP A 87 17.29 5.35 14.58
CA ASP A 87 16.61 5.49 13.29
C ASP A 87 17.53 5.11 12.14
N VAL A 88 18.79 5.53 12.20
CA VAL A 88 19.82 5.14 11.23
C VAL A 88 20.01 3.63 11.20
N SER A 89 20.10 2.99 12.37
CA SER A 89 20.23 1.54 12.47
C SER A 89 19.02 0.81 11.92
N LEU A 90 17.81 1.26 12.27
CA LEU A 90 16.57 0.64 11.80
C LEU A 90 16.39 0.82 10.29
N LEU A 91 16.66 2.02 9.77
CA LEU A 91 16.58 2.32 8.34
C LEU A 91 17.58 1.50 7.53
N LYS A 92 18.80 1.28 8.04
CA LYS A 92 19.76 0.36 7.40
C LYS A 92 19.23 -1.06 7.34
N ASP A 93 18.64 -1.57 8.42
CA ASP A 93 18.01 -2.89 8.43
C ASP A 93 16.86 -2.98 7.40
N LEU A 94 16.08 -1.90 7.20
CA LEU A 94 15.06 -1.80 6.15
C LEU A 94 15.66 -1.76 4.74
N ILE A 95 16.70 -0.94 4.52
CA ILE A 95 17.43 -0.85 3.23
C ILE A 95 18.00 -2.22 2.85
N ASP A 96 18.57 -2.93 3.82
CA ASP A 96 19.15 -4.26 3.64
C ASP A 96 18.09 -5.39 3.57
N ARG A 97 16.80 -5.06 3.68
CA ARG A 97 15.66 -6.01 3.65
C ARG A 97 15.84 -7.15 4.65
N LYS A 98 16.32 -6.83 5.85
CA LYS A 98 16.66 -7.83 6.87
C LYS A 98 15.40 -8.45 7.47
N ASP A 99 15.32 -9.77 7.47
CA ASP A 99 14.25 -10.53 8.11
C ASP A 99 14.21 -10.26 9.63
N GLY A 100 12.99 -10.15 10.17
CA GLY A 100 12.73 -9.84 11.58
C GLY A 100 12.77 -8.34 11.89
N THR A 101 13.00 -7.47 10.91
CA THR A 101 13.06 -6.02 11.13
C THR A 101 11.69 -5.48 11.51
N THR A 102 11.65 -4.60 12.50
CA THR A 102 10.43 -3.87 12.85
C THR A 102 10.14 -2.80 11.80
N VAL A 103 8.92 -2.75 11.29
CA VAL A 103 8.48 -1.73 10.32
C VAL A 103 7.37 -0.91 10.95
N TYR A 104 7.46 0.41 10.81
CA TYR A 104 6.45 1.36 11.25
C TYR A 104 5.66 1.84 10.04
N VAL A 105 4.49 1.25 9.85
CA VAL A 105 3.62 1.46 8.68
C VAL A 105 2.74 2.67 8.93
N VAL A 106 2.74 3.63 8.02
CA VAL A 106 1.80 4.76 8.04
C VAL A 106 0.49 4.27 7.43
N CYS A 107 -0.61 4.43 8.17
CA CYS A 107 -1.94 3.98 7.75
C CYS A 107 -3.03 4.78 8.46
N LEU A 108 -4.29 4.39 8.31
CA LEU A 108 -5.42 5.03 8.97
C LEU A 108 -5.78 4.30 10.27
N ASP A 109 -6.25 5.05 11.26
CA ASP A 109 -6.93 4.51 12.43
C ASP A 109 -8.42 4.23 12.12
N ARG A 110 -9.20 3.87 13.15
CA ARG A 110 -10.64 3.59 12.99
C ARG A 110 -11.49 4.83 12.69
N ASN A 111 -10.98 6.02 12.98
CA ASN A 111 -11.63 7.30 12.73
C ASN A 111 -11.24 7.90 11.37
N GLY A 112 -10.27 7.28 10.69
CA GLY A 112 -9.75 7.75 9.41
C GLY A 112 -8.61 8.76 9.56
N ASP A 113 -8.09 8.93 10.77
CA ASP A 113 -6.94 9.78 11.03
C ASP A 113 -5.64 9.01 10.76
N SER A 114 -4.60 9.72 10.32
CA SER A 114 -3.28 9.11 10.10
C SER A 114 -2.70 8.58 11.41
N THR A 115 -2.18 7.36 11.36
CA THR A 115 -1.54 6.68 12.49
C THR A 115 -0.35 5.86 12.01
N THR A 116 0.38 5.27 12.95
CA THR A 116 1.51 4.38 12.68
C THR A 116 1.28 3.04 13.38
N VAL A 117 1.45 1.95 12.63
CA VAL A 117 1.27 0.58 13.12
C VAL A 117 2.57 -0.20 12.96
N GLN A 118 2.96 -0.90 14.02
CA GLN A 118 4.18 -1.71 14.04
C GLN A 118 3.90 -3.11 13.48
N VAL A 119 4.73 -3.57 12.54
CA VAL A 119 4.73 -4.95 12.04
C VAL A 119 6.15 -5.51 11.91
N THR A 120 6.28 -6.80 11.62
CA THR A 120 7.57 -7.44 11.33
C THR A 120 7.75 -7.62 9.83
N TYR A 121 8.93 -7.26 9.32
CA TYR A 121 9.37 -7.55 7.96
C TYR A 121 10.00 -8.94 7.86
N PRO A 122 9.75 -9.71 6.79
CA PRO A 122 8.66 -9.48 5.86
C PRO A 122 7.32 -9.89 6.48
N LEU A 123 6.24 -9.20 6.13
CA LEU A 123 4.91 -9.43 6.69
C LEU A 123 4.37 -10.80 6.23
N ARG A 124 3.94 -11.62 7.18
CA ARG A 124 3.38 -12.96 6.94
C ARG A 124 2.08 -13.14 7.72
N ASN A 125 1.34 -14.21 7.43
CA ASN A 125 0.13 -14.59 8.15
C ASN A 125 -0.90 -13.45 8.19
N VAL A 126 -1.28 -12.94 7.02
CA VAL A 126 -2.25 -11.83 6.93
C VAL A 126 -3.68 -12.34 6.68
N VAL A 127 -4.65 -11.53 7.12
CA VAL A 127 -6.07 -11.71 6.81
C VAL A 127 -6.61 -10.42 6.22
N PRO A 128 -6.85 -10.32 4.90
CA PRO A 128 -7.51 -9.18 4.32
C PRO A 128 -9.03 -9.22 4.55
N TYR A 129 -9.63 -8.05 4.75
CA TYR A 129 -11.08 -7.88 4.85
C TYR A 129 -11.64 -6.94 3.79
N GLY A 130 -12.64 -7.44 3.06
CA GLY A 130 -13.32 -6.72 1.99
C GLY A 130 -12.58 -6.78 0.67
N THR A 131 -13.34 -6.74 -0.43
CA THR A 131 -12.79 -6.85 -1.81
C THR A 131 -11.72 -5.78 -2.07
N ASN A 132 -11.95 -4.55 -1.61
CA ASN A 132 -11.06 -3.40 -1.82
C ASN A 132 -9.71 -3.53 -1.11
N MET A 133 -9.53 -4.45 -0.16
CA MET A 133 -8.24 -4.73 0.47
C MET A 133 -7.68 -6.10 0.08
N GLN A 134 -8.57 -7.08 -0.12
CA GLN A 134 -8.19 -8.39 -0.63
C GLN A 134 -7.54 -8.28 -2.00
N LEU A 135 -8.13 -7.55 -2.95
CA LEU A 135 -7.55 -7.41 -4.28
C LEU A 135 -6.17 -6.72 -4.28
N PRO A 136 -5.95 -5.59 -3.59
CA PRO A 136 -4.60 -5.01 -3.47
C PRO A 136 -3.57 -5.95 -2.86
N THR A 137 -3.98 -6.76 -1.87
CA THR A 137 -3.12 -7.82 -1.30
C THR A 137 -2.67 -8.80 -2.38
N LEU A 138 -3.56 -9.20 -3.29
CA LEU A 138 -3.26 -10.12 -4.38
C LEU A 138 -2.48 -9.45 -5.52
N TYR A 139 -2.78 -8.19 -5.85
CA TYR A 139 -2.04 -7.40 -6.84
C TYR A 139 -0.58 -7.18 -6.42
N ALA A 140 -0.32 -7.09 -5.12
CA ALA A 140 1.02 -7.07 -4.54
C ALA A 140 1.72 -8.45 -4.55
N ASN A 141 1.14 -9.48 -5.19
CA ASN A 141 1.60 -10.88 -5.15
C ASN A 141 1.58 -11.52 -3.74
N GLY A 142 0.79 -10.97 -2.83
CA GLY A 142 0.73 -11.38 -1.42
C GLY A 142 -0.18 -12.57 -1.12
N GLY A 143 -0.86 -13.14 -2.11
CA GLY A 143 -1.86 -14.21 -1.91
C GLY A 143 -1.32 -15.45 -1.17
N GLN A 144 -0.03 -15.76 -1.36
CA GLN A 144 0.68 -16.82 -0.65
C GLN A 144 0.84 -16.58 0.87
N TYR A 145 0.70 -15.33 1.33
CA TYR A 145 0.82 -14.94 2.74
C TYR A 145 -0.54 -14.76 3.42
N VAL A 146 -1.64 -14.91 2.66
CA VAL A 146 -3.00 -14.92 3.20
C VAL A 146 -3.26 -16.27 3.87
N VAL A 147 -3.55 -16.25 5.17
CA VAL A 147 -3.82 -17.46 5.98
C VAL A 147 -5.29 -17.61 6.35
N GLY A 148 -6.08 -16.55 6.16
CA GLY A 148 -7.52 -16.57 6.32
C GLY A 148 -8.20 -15.49 5.49
N TYR A 149 -9.46 -15.71 5.13
CA TYR A 149 -10.29 -14.75 4.41
C TYR A 149 -11.75 -14.88 4.83
N PHE A 150 -12.48 -13.77 4.85
CA PHE A 150 -13.89 -13.76 5.29
C PHE A 150 -14.84 -14.29 4.22
N VAL A 151 -14.56 -14.00 2.95
CA VAL A 151 -15.32 -14.47 1.82
C VAL A 151 -14.44 -14.47 0.57
N SER A 152 -14.70 -15.38 -0.34
CA SER A 152 -14.19 -15.36 -1.71
C SER A 152 -15.39 -15.31 -2.64
N SER A 153 -15.36 -14.41 -3.61
CA SER A 153 -16.47 -14.16 -4.54
C SER A 153 -16.02 -13.98 -5.99
N TYR A 154 -14.70 -13.99 -6.24
CA TYR A 154 -14.13 -13.77 -7.56
C TYR A 154 -13.10 -14.85 -7.86
N ASP A 155 -13.56 -16.06 -8.19
CA ASP A 155 -12.73 -17.26 -8.37
C ASP A 155 -11.43 -17.02 -9.14
N THR A 156 -11.48 -16.29 -10.27
CA THR A 156 -10.29 -15.99 -11.07
C THR A 156 -9.34 -15.01 -10.39
N ALA A 157 -9.88 -13.92 -9.84
CA ALA A 157 -9.06 -12.87 -9.22
C ALA A 157 -8.45 -13.33 -7.89
N GLU A 158 -9.15 -14.23 -7.19
CA GLU A 158 -8.80 -14.73 -5.86
C GLU A 158 -8.09 -16.10 -5.91
N ALA A 159 -7.84 -16.63 -7.10
CA ALA A 159 -7.13 -17.90 -7.31
C ALA A 159 -5.70 -17.93 -6.74
N SER A 160 -5.08 -16.76 -6.53
CA SER A 160 -3.74 -16.64 -5.93
C SER A 160 -3.73 -16.67 -4.40
N ILE A 161 -4.89 -16.65 -3.74
CA ILE A 161 -4.98 -16.89 -2.31
C ILE A 161 -4.46 -18.30 -2.01
N SER A 162 -3.61 -18.42 -0.98
CA SER A 162 -3.07 -19.71 -0.56
C SER A 162 -4.18 -20.77 -0.43
N SER A 163 -3.95 -21.95 -1.01
CA SER A 163 -4.89 -23.07 -0.92
C SER A 163 -5.08 -23.60 0.50
N THR A 164 -4.18 -23.24 1.42
CA THR A 164 -4.29 -23.55 2.85
C THR A 164 -4.99 -22.46 3.66
N ALA A 165 -5.34 -21.33 3.05
CA ALA A 165 -6.02 -20.24 3.74
C ALA A 165 -7.41 -20.67 4.23
N MET A 166 -7.74 -20.30 5.46
CA MET A 166 -9.02 -20.66 6.08
C MET A 166 -10.14 -19.70 5.65
N ASN A 167 -11.24 -20.27 5.15
CA ASN A 167 -12.48 -19.51 4.98
C ASN A 167 -13.13 -19.27 6.35
N LEU A 168 -13.10 -18.03 6.81
CA LEU A 168 -13.59 -17.58 8.12
C LEU A 168 -15.13 -17.45 8.19
N LYS A 169 -15.85 -17.71 7.10
CA LYS A 169 -17.33 -17.73 7.04
C LYS A 169 -18.00 -16.37 7.30
N GLY A 170 -17.38 -15.30 6.82
CA GLY A 170 -17.95 -13.95 6.79
C GLY A 170 -18.68 -13.63 5.49
N SER A 171 -18.84 -12.34 5.21
CA SER A 171 -19.36 -11.83 3.94
C SER A 171 -18.52 -10.65 3.44
N GLN A 172 -18.84 -10.14 2.25
CA GLN A 172 -18.12 -9.00 1.66
C GLN A 172 -18.34 -7.69 2.42
N ARG A 173 -19.45 -7.59 3.18
CA ARG A 173 -19.93 -6.32 3.75
C ARG A 173 -20.08 -6.36 5.26
N SER A 174 -20.11 -7.55 5.83
CA SER A 174 -20.22 -7.74 7.27
C SER A 174 -19.36 -8.87 7.78
N ILE A 175 -18.77 -8.63 8.94
CA ILE A 175 -18.15 -9.67 9.76
C ILE A 175 -19.17 -10.02 10.84
N SER A 176 -19.67 -11.25 10.83
CA SER A 176 -20.53 -11.78 11.89
C SER A 176 -19.71 -12.17 13.12
N ASP A 177 -20.35 -12.34 14.28
CA ASP A 177 -19.66 -12.78 15.49
C ASP A 177 -19.07 -14.19 15.35
N THR A 178 -19.73 -15.08 14.60
CA THR A 178 -19.16 -16.39 14.23
C THR A 178 -17.90 -16.22 13.39
N ALA A 179 -17.92 -15.36 12.38
CA ALA A 179 -16.75 -15.14 11.52
C ALA A 179 -15.59 -14.50 12.29
N TRP A 180 -15.89 -13.58 13.19
CA TRP A 180 -14.91 -13.00 14.09
C TRP A 180 -14.33 -14.03 15.07
N SER A 181 -15.17 -14.91 15.62
CA SER A 181 -14.70 -16.01 16.48
C SER A 181 -13.75 -16.94 15.73
N ASN A 182 -14.06 -17.25 14.47
CA ASN A 182 -13.16 -18.03 13.60
C ASN A 182 -11.84 -17.31 13.35
N PHE A 183 -11.87 -15.99 13.14
CA PHE A 183 -10.67 -15.16 13.00
C PHE A 183 -9.78 -15.25 14.26
N THR A 184 -10.36 -15.07 15.44
CA THR A 184 -9.59 -15.17 16.71
C THR A 184 -9.09 -16.59 16.98
N ALA A 185 -9.83 -17.61 16.55
CA ALA A 185 -9.37 -19.00 16.67
C ALA A 185 -8.23 -19.32 15.68
N LEU A 186 -8.26 -18.73 14.48
CA LEU A 186 -7.18 -18.85 13.51
C LEU A 186 -5.88 -18.26 14.07
N ASP A 187 -5.93 -17.08 14.66
CA ASP A 187 -4.77 -16.45 15.32
C ASP A 187 -4.14 -17.37 16.36
N ALA A 188 -4.94 -17.88 17.31
CA ALA A 188 -4.48 -18.80 18.34
C ALA A 188 -3.91 -20.13 17.78
N SER A 189 -4.25 -20.51 16.54
CA SER A 189 -3.77 -21.74 15.92
C SER A 189 -2.42 -21.60 15.21
N ILE A 190 -1.97 -20.37 14.95
CA ILE A 190 -0.73 -20.09 14.22
C ILE A 190 0.39 -19.80 15.23
N SER A 191 1.50 -20.52 15.12
CA SER A 191 2.68 -20.24 15.95
C SER A 191 3.21 -18.83 15.65
N GLY A 192 3.21 -17.95 16.65
CA GLY A 192 3.56 -16.53 16.50
C GLY A 192 2.40 -15.63 16.09
N GLY A 193 1.18 -16.17 15.93
CA GLY A 193 -0.03 -15.41 15.63
C GLY A 193 -0.12 -14.90 14.19
N LEU A 194 -1.16 -14.10 13.96
CA LEU A 194 -1.35 -13.34 12.73
C LEU A 194 -0.41 -12.14 12.69
N GLY A 195 0.16 -11.87 11.51
CA GLY A 195 1.03 -10.71 11.32
C GLY A 195 0.27 -9.41 11.14
N ALA A 196 -0.94 -9.46 10.55
CA ALA A 196 -1.86 -8.33 10.51
C ALA A 196 -3.26 -8.74 10.03
N ILE A 197 -4.27 -7.97 10.42
CA ILE A 197 -5.51 -7.83 9.65
C ILE A 197 -5.37 -6.61 8.71
N LEU A 198 -5.68 -6.80 7.43
CA LEU A 198 -5.62 -5.73 6.42
C LEU A 198 -7.04 -5.27 6.12
N VAL A 199 -7.33 -3.97 6.24
CA VAL A 199 -8.69 -3.44 6.16
C VAL A 199 -8.78 -2.25 5.21
N ASP A 200 -9.73 -2.26 4.27
CA ASP A 200 -10.10 -1.04 3.54
C ASP A 200 -10.98 -0.16 4.45
N TYR A 201 -10.73 1.15 4.44
CA TYR A 201 -11.43 2.11 5.30
C TYR A 201 -12.94 2.14 5.04
N SER A 202 -13.40 1.83 3.81
CA SER A 202 -14.85 1.71 3.55
C SER A 202 -15.51 0.56 4.32
N GLY A 203 -14.72 -0.43 4.77
CA GLY A 203 -15.13 -1.54 5.62
C GLY A 203 -14.90 -1.34 7.11
N ILE A 204 -14.36 -0.19 7.54
CA ILE A 204 -13.88 0.03 8.93
C ILE A 204 -14.97 -0.11 9.98
N ALA A 205 -16.24 0.17 9.63
CA ALA A 205 -17.38 0.01 10.53
C ALA A 205 -17.56 -1.44 11.03
N GLN A 206 -16.96 -2.42 10.35
CA GLN A 206 -16.96 -3.82 10.75
C GLN A 206 -15.90 -4.13 11.82
N ILE A 207 -14.90 -3.27 11.98
CA ILE A 207 -13.99 -3.28 13.12
C ILE A 207 -14.63 -2.41 14.20
N THR A 208 -15.52 -3.01 14.97
CA THR A 208 -16.16 -2.34 16.12
C THR A 208 -15.14 -2.06 17.23
N GLU A 209 -15.49 -1.20 18.19
CA GLU A 209 -14.62 -0.95 19.36
C GLU A 209 -14.26 -2.24 20.09
N LYS A 210 -15.23 -3.15 20.23
CA LYS A 210 -14.98 -4.47 20.81
C LYS A 210 -13.92 -5.25 20.03
N ARG A 211 -14.04 -5.30 18.69
CA ARG A 211 -13.10 -6.02 17.83
C ARG A 211 -11.71 -5.39 17.83
N MET A 212 -11.64 -4.06 17.89
CA MET A 212 -10.38 -3.36 18.09
C MET A 212 -9.74 -3.72 19.45
N GLY A 213 -10.56 -3.82 20.50
CA GLY A 213 -10.11 -4.32 21.80
C GLY A 213 -9.55 -5.73 21.70
N ASP A 214 -10.27 -6.65 21.04
CA ASP A 214 -9.81 -8.02 20.82
C ASP A 214 -8.46 -8.07 20.05
N LEU A 215 -8.28 -7.22 19.02
CA LEU A 215 -7.03 -7.11 18.27
C LEU A 215 -5.86 -6.61 19.14
N ASN A 216 -6.10 -5.57 19.94
CA ASN A 216 -5.09 -5.02 20.85
C ASN A 216 -4.68 -6.03 21.92
N ASP A 217 -5.63 -6.74 22.51
CA ASP A 217 -5.37 -7.77 23.54
C ASP A 217 -4.57 -8.95 22.98
N ALA A 218 -4.79 -9.30 21.71
CA ALA A 218 -4.06 -10.34 21.01
C ALA A 218 -2.72 -9.86 20.41
N GLY A 219 -2.47 -8.55 20.39
CA GLY A 219 -1.29 -7.96 19.74
C GLY A 219 -1.31 -8.10 18.21
N ILE A 220 -2.49 -8.20 17.59
CA ILE A 220 -2.64 -8.33 16.13
C ILE A 220 -2.69 -6.92 15.52
N PRO A 221 -1.71 -6.53 14.67
CA PRO A 221 -1.72 -5.24 14.00
C PRO A 221 -2.91 -5.11 13.03
N MET A 222 -3.55 -3.94 12.99
CA MET A 222 -4.51 -3.58 11.96
C MET A 222 -3.88 -2.55 11.02
N ILE A 223 -3.68 -2.91 9.75
CA ILE A 223 -3.27 -1.94 8.73
C ILE A 223 -4.52 -1.54 7.94
N CYS A 224 -4.85 -0.24 7.97
CA CYS A 224 -6.03 0.29 7.27
C CYS A 224 -5.67 1.34 6.22
N TYR A 225 -6.20 1.19 5.00
CA TYR A 225 -6.04 2.17 3.91
C TYR A 225 -7.37 2.48 3.26
N ALA A 226 -7.49 3.66 2.64
CA ALA A 226 -8.66 4.01 1.82
C ALA A 226 -8.54 3.44 0.39
N SER A 227 -8.23 2.15 0.26
CA SER A 227 -7.89 1.49 -1.01
C SER A 227 -9.08 1.32 -1.98
N ALA A 228 -10.28 1.73 -1.59
CA ALA A 228 -11.39 1.93 -2.53
C ALA A 228 -11.13 3.05 -3.55
N ASP A 229 -10.25 4.01 -3.24
CA ASP A 229 -9.81 5.06 -4.16
C ASP A 229 -8.67 4.55 -5.06
N ALA A 230 -8.73 4.85 -6.36
CA ALA A 230 -7.80 4.28 -7.34
C ALA A 230 -6.34 4.68 -7.12
N THR A 231 -6.04 5.93 -6.74
CA THR A 231 -4.64 6.35 -6.50
C THR A 231 -4.15 5.89 -5.13
N ALA A 232 -5.05 5.82 -4.14
CA ALA A 232 -4.76 5.19 -2.86
C ALA A 232 -4.52 3.68 -3.00
N GLU A 233 -5.23 2.99 -3.90
CA GLU A 233 -5.02 1.58 -4.20
C GLU A 233 -3.61 1.32 -4.75
N ILE A 234 -3.16 2.15 -5.71
CA ILE A 234 -1.80 2.05 -6.26
C ILE A 234 -0.75 2.13 -5.14
N THR A 235 -0.92 3.09 -4.24
CA THR A 235 -0.05 3.30 -3.08
C THR A 235 -0.15 2.15 -2.07
N THR A 236 -1.34 1.58 -1.89
CA THR A 236 -1.57 0.39 -1.05
C THR A 236 -0.83 -0.82 -1.61
N VAL A 237 -0.94 -1.10 -2.91
CA VAL A 237 -0.25 -2.21 -3.58
C VAL A 237 1.26 -2.05 -3.51
N LEU A 238 1.77 -0.83 -3.73
CA LEU A 238 3.19 -0.50 -3.57
C LEU A 238 3.67 -0.83 -2.15
N THR A 239 2.93 -0.37 -1.13
CA THR A 239 3.30 -0.55 0.28
C THR A 239 3.22 -2.00 0.72
N LEU A 240 2.15 -2.72 0.34
CA LEU A 240 2.02 -4.15 0.61
C LEU A 240 3.11 -4.96 -0.09
N GLY A 241 3.47 -4.59 -1.32
CA GLY A 241 4.58 -5.19 -2.06
C GLY A 241 5.88 -5.10 -1.27
N PHE A 242 6.24 -3.91 -0.79
CA PHE A 242 7.39 -3.72 0.11
C PHE A 242 7.26 -4.60 1.34
N LEU A 243 6.15 -4.51 2.10
CA LEU A 243 5.95 -5.25 3.34
C LEU A 243 6.10 -6.76 3.19
N PHE A 244 5.62 -7.33 2.08
CA PHE A 244 5.75 -8.75 1.80
C PHE A 244 7.16 -9.16 1.35
N GLY A 245 7.93 -8.23 0.79
CA GLY A 245 9.33 -8.42 0.38
C GLY A 245 9.53 -9.31 -0.83
N GLY A 246 10.79 -9.46 -1.24
CA GLY A 246 11.18 -10.31 -2.37
C GLY A 246 10.48 -9.93 -3.68
N GLU A 247 9.91 -10.91 -4.38
CA GLU A 247 9.19 -10.68 -5.64
C GLU A 247 7.94 -9.80 -5.49
N CYS A 248 7.36 -9.73 -4.29
CA CYS A 248 6.19 -8.89 -4.02
C CYS A 248 6.54 -7.40 -4.12
N GLU A 249 7.73 -7.01 -3.69
CA GLU A 249 8.19 -5.63 -3.79
C GLU A 249 8.37 -5.22 -5.25
N THR A 250 8.97 -6.10 -6.06
CA THR A 250 9.08 -5.90 -7.51
C THR A 250 7.70 -5.80 -8.17
N MET A 251 6.74 -6.63 -7.76
CA MET A 251 5.39 -6.57 -8.28
C MET A 251 4.68 -5.27 -7.88
N GLY A 252 4.85 -4.80 -6.64
CA GLY A 252 4.28 -3.55 -6.16
C GLY A 252 4.76 -2.35 -6.97
N VAL A 253 6.08 -2.24 -7.20
CA VAL A 253 6.66 -1.19 -8.06
C VAL A 253 6.15 -1.29 -9.50
N LYS A 254 6.09 -2.52 -10.07
CA LYS A 254 5.57 -2.75 -11.42
C LYS A 254 4.11 -2.35 -11.57
N TYR A 255 3.27 -2.67 -10.59
CA TYR A 255 1.87 -2.26 -10.55
C TYR A 255 1.77 -0.74 -10.56
N ALA A 256 2.50 -0.07 -9.67
CA ALA A 256 2.51 1.38 -9.58
C ALA A 256 2.98 2.06 -10.86
N GLN A 257 4.07 1.59 -11.47
CA GLN A 257 4.57 2.14 -12.73
C GLN A 257 3.55 1.97 -13.86
N THR A 258 2.91 0.79 -13.95
CA THR A 258 1.92 0.50 -15.00
C THR A 258 0.71 1.41 -14.86
N ALA A 259 0.21 1.59 -13.63
CA ALA A 259 -0.94 2.43 -13.36
C ALA A 259 -0.64 3.92 -13.65
N TRP A 260 0.51 4.45 -13.20
CA TRP A 260 0.88 5.84 -13.46
C TRP A 260 1.20 6.11 -14.93
N ASN A 261 1.76 5.13 -15.66
CA ASN A 261 1.91 5.23 -17.11
C ASN A 261 0.55 5.38 -17.81
N LEU A 262 -0.42 4.56 -17.43
CA LEU A 262 -1.78 4.64 -17.98
C LEU A 262 -2.45 5.98 -17.64
N ILE A 263 -2.38 6.42 -16.38
CA ILE A 263 -2.93 7.71 -15.94
C ILE A 263 -2.30 8.86 -16.74
N LYS A 264 -0.97 8.85 -16.91
CA LYS A 264 -0.27 9.85 -17.72
C LYS A 264 -0.74 9.82 -19.18
N GLU A 265 -0.85 8.64 -19.79
CA GLU A 265 -1.31 8.51 -21.18
C GLU A 265 -2.72 9.10 -21.37
N ILE A 266 -3.63 8.83 -20.43
CA ILE A 266 -4.98 9.39 -20.43
C ILE A 266 -4.91 10.92 -20.33
N ASN A 267 -4.18 11.44 -19.35
CA ASN A 267 -4.06 12.88 -19.12
C ASN A 267 -3.45 13.60 -20.33
N ASP A 268 -2.42 13.01 -20.95
CA ASP A 268 -1.78 13.57 -22.14
C ASP A 268 -2.72 13.63 -23.34
N LYS A 269 -3.58 12.61 -23.53
CA LYS A 269 -4.59 12.59 -24.60
C LYS A 269 -5.73 13.57 -24.36
N LEU A 270 -6.02 13.88 -23.10
CA LEU A 270 -7.15 14.73 -22.72
C LEU A 270 -6.77 16.19 -22.45
N LYS A 271 -5.48 16.53 -22.36
CA LYS A 271 -5.01 17.87 -21.97
C LYS A 271 -5.53 19.01 -22.85
N ASP A 272 -5.76 18.74 -24.13
CA ASP A 272 -6.24 19.71 -25.12
C ASP A 272 -7.75 19.60 -25.39
N VAL A 273 -8.45 18.66 -24.72
CA VAL A 273 -9.90 18.51 -24.82
C VAL A 273 -10.57 19.57 -23.96
N LYS A 274 -11.31 20.47 -24.61
CA LYS A 274 -12.06 21.51 -23.92
C LYS A 274 -13.20 20.91 -23.10
N ASP A 275 -13.55 21.58 -22.01
CA ASP A 275 -14.66 21.13 -21.15
C ASP A 275 -16.00 21.02 -21.89
N GLU A 276 -16.25 21.89 -22.88
CA GLU A 276 -17.45 21.84 -23.73
C GLU A 276 -17.53 20.59 -24.62
N ASP A 277 -16.39 19.98 -24.92
CA ASP A 277 -16.28 18.76 -25.74
C ASP A 277 -16.32 17.48 -24.88
N LYS A 278 -16.20 17.61 -23.55
CA LYS A 278 -16.23 16.46 -22.63
C LYS A 278 -17.65 15.89 -22.57
N THR A 279 -17.75 14.57 -22.66
CA THR A 279 -19.03 13.87 -22.52
C THR A 279 -19.41 13.79 -21.05
N SER A 280 -20.60 14.28 -20.71
CA SER A 280 -21.21 14.04 -19.40
C SER A 280 -21.65 12.59 -19.28
N TYR A 281 -21.35 11.97 -18.14
CA TYR A 281 -21.79 10.62 -17.81
C TYR A 281 -22.31 10.57 -16.37
N ILE A 282 -23.13 9.57 -16.07
CA ILE A 282 -23.53 9.22 -14.71
C ILE A 282 -22.94 7.84 -14.43
N CYS A 283 -22.09 7.75 -13.41
CA CYS A 283 -21.63 6.45 -12.92
C CYS A 283 -22.54 6.00 -11.78
N CYS A 284 -23.20 4.86 -11.97
CA CYS A 284 -24.01 4.21 -10.96
C CYS A 284 -23.24 2.98 -10.42
N THR A 285 -22.98 2.94 -9.12
CA THR A 285 -22.35 1.77 -8.48
C THR A 285 -23.36 1.03 -7.63
N MET A 286 -23.20 -0.30 -7.55
CA MET A 286 -24.07 -1.21 -6.79
C MET A 286 -25.59 -1.00 -7.00
N TYR A 287 -25.99 -0.59 -8.21
CA TYR A 287 -27.37 -0.36 -8.64
C TYR A 287 -28.13 0.79 -7.96
N ILE A 288 -27.59 1.42 -6.90
CA ILE A 288 -28.32 2.44 -6.10
C ILE A 288 -27.49 3.69 -5.74
N TYR A 289 -26.18 3.72 -5.99
CA TYR A 289 -25.34 4.88 -5.67
C TYR A 289 -24.96 5.63 -6.93
N ILE A 290 -25.21 6.94 -6.95
CA ILE A 290 -24.69 7.85 -7.97
C ILE A 290 -23.34 8.36 -7.46
N CYS A 291 -22.26 8.06 -8.19
CA CYS A 291 -20.96 8.64 -7.90
C CYS A 291 -20.97 10.13 -8.25
N GLY A 292 -20.75 10.98 -7.24
CA GLY A 292 -20.46 12.39 -7.47
C GLY A 292 -19.11 12.57 -8.19
N ALA A 293 -18.89 13.75 -8.77
CA ALA A 293 -17.64 14.08 -9.47
C ALA A 293 -16.38 14.00 -8.59
N SER A 294 -16.54 14.00 -7.26
CA SER A 294 -15.49 13.85 -6.25
C SER A 294 -15.55 12.52 -5.49
N SER A 295 -16.28 11.52 -6.01
CA SER A 295 -16.41 10.21 -5.37
C SER A 295 -15.10 9.43 -5.46
N THR A 296 -14.66 8.84 -4.34
CA THR A 296 -13.53 7.89 -4.31
C THR A 296 -13.87 6.53 -4.92
N SER A 297 -15.14 6.26 -5.25
CA SER A 297 -15.60 5.00 -5.85
C SER A 297 -15.65 5.04 -7.38
N THR A 298 -14.89 5.92 -8.02
CA THR A 298 -14.86 6.00 -9.48
C THR A 298 -14.24 4.74 -10.07
N ALA A 299 -15.10 3.83 -10.51
CA ALA A 299 -14.72 2.94 -11.59
C ALA A 299 -14.24 3.81 -12.76
N ALA A 300 -13.15 3.44 -13.42
CA ALA A 300 -12.82 3.94 -14.75
C ALA A 300 -13.90 3.47 -15.73
N CYS A 301 -15.09 4.06 -15.64
CA CYS A 301 -16.23 3.71 -16.46
C CYS A 301 -16.19 4.63 -17.67
N TRP A 302 -15.54 4.18 -18.74
CA TRP A 302 -15.55 4.91 -20.01
C TRP A 302 -16.75 4.51 -20.86
N PRO A 303 -17.41 5.49 -21.51
CA PRO A 303 -18.42 5.18 -22.51
C PRO A 303 -17.72 4.61 -23.75
N LEU A 304 -17.78 3.29 -23.93
CA LEU A 304 -17.61 2.69 -25.23
C LEU A 304 -18.71 3.28 -26.13
N ARG A 305 -18.34 4.16 -27.06
CA ARG A 305 -19.23 4.48 -28.19
C ARG A 305 -19.43 3.19 -28.97
N SER A 306 -20.58 2.55 -28.79
CA SER A 306 -21.10 1.69 -29.85
C SER A 306 -21.37 2.59 -31.06
N PRO A 307 -20.91 2.24 -32.28
CA PRO A 307 -21.38 2.95 -33.46
C PRO A 307 -22.92 2.85 -33.51
N PRO A 308 -23.63 3.90 -33.93
CA PRO A 308 -25.07 3.82 -34.10
C PRO A 308 -25.40 2.63 -35.01
N PRO A 309 -26.45 1.85 -34.70
CA PRO A 309 -26.87 0.76 -35.57
C PRO A 309 -27.11 1.31 -36.99
N PRO A 310 -26.71 0.59 -38.04
CA PRO A 310 -26.93 1.05 -39.41
C PRO A 310 -28.42 1.33 -39.60
N HIS A 311 -28.73 2.54 -40.09
CA HIS A 311 -30.10 2.88 -40.46
C HIS A 311 -30.64 1.83 -41.43
N PRO A 312 -31.85 1.30 -41.20
CA PRO A 312 -32.48 0.44 -42.19
C PRO A 312 -32.65 1.23 -43.50
N PRO A 313 -32.44 0.58 -44.66
CA PRO A 313 -32.61 1.25 -45.95
C PRO A 313 -34.02 1.85 -46.04
N ALA A 314 -34.09 3.11 -46.44
CA ALA A 314 -35.35 3.78 -46.71
C ALA A 314 -36.12 2.98 -47.78
N VAL A 315 -37.36 2.63 -47.46
CA VAL A 315 -38.37 2.12 -48.39
C VAL A 315 -39.25 3.30 -48.80
#